data_AF-A0A0D0E4R8-F1
#
_entry.id   AF-A0A0D0E4R8-F1
#
_cell.length_a   1.000
_cell.length_b   1.000
_cell.length_c   1.000
_cell.angle_alpha   90.00
_cell.angle_beta   90.00
_cell.angle_gamma   90.00
#
_symmetry.space_group_name_H-M   'P 1'
#
loop_
_entity.id
_entity.type
_entity.pdbx_description
1 polymer ?
#
loop_
_entity_poly.entity_id
_entity_poly.type
_entity_poly.pdbx_seq_one_letter_code
_entity_poly.pdbx_strand_id
1 'polypeptide(L)'
;MWSLSSTQKNTIHTMLDSGHTGHAIASTTGLNFSTISRLCAKEYSDLQKSTGGCPSKLSPANVCHPIYLISTHRAKNAVEVTKAITNIIDKIHASPPTLLHIYTYFSLWIPQSCPILSARHCKAWLDFAYVHK
;
A
#
# COMPACT_ATOMS: atom_id res chain seq x y z
N MET A 1 24.13 -14.63 -17.18
CA MET A 1 23.99 -13.22 -16.77
C MET A 1 24.87 -12.41 -17.71
N TRP A 2 24.33 -11.48 -18.52
CA TRP A 2 25.20 -10.66 -19.36
C TRP A 2 26.07 -9.76 -18.47
N SER A 3 27.38 -9.94 -18.54
CA SER A 3 28.34 -9.06 -17.89
C SER A 3 28.49 -7.81 -18.75
N LEU A 4 28.17 -6.65 -18.21
CA LEU A 4 28.49 -5.37 -18.84
C LEU A 4 30.01 -5.21 -18.89
N SER A 5 30.53 -4.63 -19.97
CA SER A 5 31.93 -4.25 -20.03
C SER A 5 32.22 -3.10 -19.06
N SER A 6 33.47 -2.94 -18.65
CA SER A 6 33.87 -1.84 -17.77
C SER A 6 33.55 -0.47 -18.39
N THR A 7 33.71 -0.34 -19.71
CA THR A 7 33.39 0.88 -20.46
C THR A 7 31.90 1.18 -20.40
N GLN A 8 31.04 0.17 -20.63
CA GLN A 8 29.59 0.35 -20.58
C GLN A 8 29.13 0.79 -19.19
N LYS A 9 29.68 0.19 -18.13
CA LYS A 9 29.39 0.61 -16.76
C LYS A 9 29.77 2.08 -16.53
N ASN A 10 31.00 2.47 -16.89
CA ASN A 10 31.46 3.84 -16.71
C ASN A 10 30.59 4.85 -17.45
N THR A 11 30.14 4.54 -18.67
CA THR A 11 29.20 5.40 -19.41
C THR A 11 27.85 5.51 -18.71
N ILE A 12 27.32 4.42 -18.13
CA ILE A 12 26.06 4.48 -17.38
C ILE A 12 26.24 5.35 -16.12
N HIS A 13 27.35 5.19 -15.38
CA HIS A 13 27.65 6.00 -14.20
C HIS A 13 27.70 7.49 -14.54
N THR A 14 28.46 7.89 -15.57
CA THR A 14 28.57 9.30 -15.94
C THR A 14 27.24 9.91 -16.37
N MET A 15 26.39 9.14 -17.06
CA MET A 15 25.05 9.60 -17.45
C MET A 15 24.11 9.72 -16.24
N LEU A 16 24.18 8.80 -15.28
CA LEU A 16 23.42 8.86 -14.03
C LEU A 16 23.84 10.06 -13.18
N ASP A 17 25.15 10.30 -13.03
CA ASP A 17 25.69 11.45 -12.31
C ASP A 17 25.30 12.77 -12.99
N SER A 18 25.11 12.74 -14.31
CA SER A 18 24.58 13.87 -15.10
C SER A 18 23.04 14.00 -15.04
N GLY A 19 22.35 13.18 -14.24
CA GLY A 19 20.90 13.26 -14.02
C GLY A 19 20.03 12.67 -15.14
N HIS A 20 20.58 11.84 -16.03
CA HIS A 20 19.79 11.22 -17.10
C HIS A 20 18.84 10.15 -16.57
N THR A 21 17.66 10.05 -17.17
CA THR A 21 16.70 8.97 -16.85
C THR A 21 17.18 7.64 -17.42
N GLY A 22 16.80 6.52 -16.79
CA GLY A 22 17.13 5.19 -17.30
C GLY A 22 16.65 4.94 -18.74
N HIS A 23 15.54 5.56 -19.16
CA HIS A 23 15.07 5.51 -20.55
C HIS A 23 16.00 6.26 -21.51
N ALA A 24 16.48 7.45 -21.14
CA ALA A 24 17.45 8.17 -21.96
C ALA A 24 18.76 7.38 -22.10
N ILE A 25 19.25 6.79 -21.00
CA ILE A 25 20.45 5.95 -21.01
C ILE A 25 20.25 4.73 -21.92
N ALA A 26 19.09 4.06 -21.85
CA ALA A 26 18.77 2.93 -22.71
C ALA A 26 18.81 3.30 -24.20
N SER A 27 18.21 4.43 -24.57
CA SER A 27 18.22 4.93 -25.94
C SER A 27 19.62 5.28 -26.44
N THR A 28 20.48 5.84 -25.59
CA THR A 28 21.85 6.24 -25.97
C THR A 28 22.82 5.06 -26.03
N THR A 29 22.74 4.12 -25.07
CA THR A 29 23.67 2.99 -24.97
C THR A 29 23.19 1.73 -25.70
N GLY A 30 21.93 1.69 -26.14
CA GLY A 30 21.30 0.51 -26.72
C GLY A 30 21.08 -0.63 -25.72
N LEU A 31 21.26 -0.37 -24.43
CA LEU A 31 21.09 -1.36 -23.37
C LEU A 31 19.63 -1.46 -22.94
N ASN A 32 19.21 -2.68 -22.59
CA ASN A 32 17.88 -2.89 -22.02
C ASN A 32 17.71 -2.12 -20.72
N PHE A 33 16.55 -1.46 -20.59
CA PHE A 33 16.17 -0.70 -19.40
C PHE A 33 16.28 -1.55 -18.12
N SER A 34 15.86 -2.82 -18.18
CA SER A 34 15.96 -3.74 -17.04
C SER A 34 17.40 -3.96 -16.57
N THR A 35 18.38 -3.93 -17.49
CA THR A 35 19.80 -4.06 -17.17
C THR A 35 20.29 -2.82 -16.42
N ILE A 36 19.94 -1.63 -16.92
CA ILE A 36 20.30 -0.35 -16.30
C ILE A 36 19.66 -0.26 -14.91
N SER A 37 18.36 -0.57 -14.79
CA SER A 37 17.62 -0.53 -13.53
C SER A 37 18.22 -1.47 -12.47
N ARG A 38 18.65 -2.67 -12.86
CA ARG A 38 19.35 -3.60 -11.96
C ARG A 38 20.74 -3.09 -11.55
N LEU A 39 21.47 -2.43 -12.44
CA LEU A 39 22.76 -1.82 -12.11
C LEU A 39 22.57 -0.68 -11.10
N CYS A 40 21.62 0.23 -11.36
CA CYS A 40 21.24 1.29 -10.42
C CYS A 40 20.84 0.73 -9.06
N ALA A 41 19.98 -0.29 -9.00
CA ALA A 41 19.55 -0.86 -7.73
C ALA A 41 20.70 -1.53 -6.94
N LYS A 42 21.72 -2.05 -7.64
CA LYS A 42 22.86 -2.74 -7.01
C LYS A 42 23.94 -1.77 -6.54
N GLU A 43 24.27 -0.77 -7.36
CA GLU A 43 25.44 0.10 -7.16
C GLU A 43 25.05 1.50 -6.64
N TYR A 44 23.77 1.89 -6.77
CA TYR A 44 23.21 3.14 -6.28
C TYR A 44 21.98 2.89 -5.40
N SER A 45 22.10 2.02 -4.40
CA SER A 45 21.04 1.76 -3.42
C SER A 45 20.61 3.02 -2.65
N ASP A 46 21.52 3.99 -2.54
CA ASP A 46 21.31 5.25 -1.84
C ASP A 46 20.76 6.36 -2.76
N LEU A 47 20.60 6.08 -4.06
CA LEU A 47 19.95 7.04 -4.95
C LEU A 47 18.54 7.27 -4.44
N GLN A 48 18.23 8.53 -4.18
CA GLN A 48 16.91 8.96 -3.74
C GLN A 48 15.87 8.36 -4.67
N LYS A 49 15.13 7.35 -4.19
CA LYS A 49 14.06 6.73 -4.95
C LYS A 49 13.15 7.85 -5.42
N SER A 50 12.80 7.84 -6.70
CA SER A 50 11.77 8.72 -7.23
C SER A 50 10.61 8.72 -6.23
N THR A 51 10.19 9.91 -5.79
CA THR A 51 9.00 10.11 -4.94
C THR A 51 7.71 9.81 -5.73
N GLY A 52 7.78 8.88 -6.69
CA GLY A 52 6.68 8.36 -7.47
C GLY A 52 5.90 7.34 -6.64
N GLY A 53 5.07 7.84 -5.74
CA GLY A 53 3.88 7.13 -5.29
C GLY A 53 2.66 7.64 -6.05
N CYS A 54 1.67 6.78 -6.27
CA CYS A 54 0.34 7.27 -6.67
C CYS A 54 -0.20 8.09 -5.50
N PRO A 55 -0.47 9.40 -5.64
CA PRO A 55 -1.11 10.16 -4.58
C PRO A 55 -2.45 9.49 -4.28
N SER A 56 -2.60 8.97 -3.06
CA SER A 56 -3.87 8.43 -2.60
C SER A 56 -4.89 9.55 -2.68
N LYS A 57 -5.95 9.37 -3.48
CA LYS A 57 -7.08 10.30 -3.55
C LYS A 57 -7.81 10.45 -2.22
N LEU A 58 -7.50 9.57 -1.25
CA LEU A 58 -8.01 9.62 0.11
C LEU A 58 -6.92 10.06 1.08
N SER A 59 -7.25 11.08 1.87
CA SER A 59 -6.53 11.38 3.12
C SER A 59 -6.67 10.21 4.10
N PRO A 60 -5.66 9.94 4.95
CA PRO A 60 -5.79 8.99 6.07
C PRO A 60 -7.05 9.22 6.90
N ALA A 61 -7.49 10.48 7.07
CA ALA A 61 -8.73 10.81 7.79
C ALA A 61 -9.99 10.24 7.11
N ASN A 62 -10.01 10.16 5.78
CA ASN A 62 -11.13 9.61 5.01
C ASN A 62 -11.21 8.09 5.16
N VAL A 63 -10.10 7.44 5.51
CA VAL A 63 -10.02 6.00 5.82
C VAL A 63 -10.45 5.72 7.27
N CYS A 64 -10.16 6.63 8.21
CA CYS A 64 -10.53 6.45 9.62
C CYS A 64 -12.04 6.38 9.86
N HIS A 65 -12.86 7.14 9.14
CA HIS A 65 -14.30 7.20 9.43
C HIS A 65 -15.04 5.89 9.12
N PRO A 66 -14.80 5.21 7.97
CA PRO A 66 -15.33 3.87 7.75
C PRO A 66 -14.80 2.83 8.75
N ILE A 67 -13.51 2.89 9.13
CA ILE A 67 -12.94 2.00 10.18
C ILE A 67 -13.69 2.19 11.50
N TYR A 68 -13.98 3.44 11.88
CA TYR A 68 -14.74 3.76 13.08
C TYR A 68 -16.18 3.21 13.03
N LEU A 69 -16.87 3.34 11.90
CA LEU A 69 -18.25 2.83 11.74
C LEU A 69 -18.32 1.30 11.85
N ILE A 70 -17.32 0.61 11.31
CA ILE A 70 -17.20 -0.86 11.40
C ILE A 70 -16.85 -1.27 12.84
N SER A 71 -15.83 -0.65 13.45
CA SER A 71 -15.36 -1.00 14.80
C SER A 71 -16.36 -0.68 15.91
N THR A 72 -17.21 0.34 15.73
CA THR A 72 -18.28 0.67 16.69
C THR A 72 -19.56 -0.11 16.48
N HIS A 73 -19.59 -1.08 15.55
CA HIS A 73 -20.80 -1.84 15.16
C HIS A 73 -22.00 -0.95 14.81
N ARG A 74 -21.76 0.32 14.44
CA ARG A 74 -22.81 1.26 14.05
C ARG A 74 -23.42 0.92 12.70
N ALA A 75 -22.69 0.16 11.88
CA ALA A 75 -23.22 -0.49 10.69
C ALA A 75 -23.45 -1.98 11.00
N LYS A 76 -24.70 -2.43 10.90
CA LYS A 76 -25.12 -3.80 11.24
C LYS A 76 -24.92 -4.78 10.09
N ASN A 77 -24.72 -4.27 8.87
CA ASN A 77 -24.56 -5.08 7.67
C ASN A 77 -23.67 -4.36 6.64
N ALA A 78 -23.18 -5.14 5.67
CA ALA A 78 -22.29 -4.63 4.61
C ALA A 78 -22.95 -3.53 3.74
N VAL A 79 -24.28 -3.53 3.63
CA VAL A 79 -25.02 -2.53 2.84
C VAL A 79 -24.95 -1.16 3.51
N GLU A 80 -25.08 -1.09 4.84
CA GLU A 80 -24.94 0.15 5.61
C GLU A 80 -23.51 0.69 5.57
N VAL A 81 -22.50 -0.19 5.67
CA VAL A 81 -21.08 0.17 5.51
C VAL A 81 -20.85 0.78 4.13
N THR A 82 -21.36 0.12 3.08
CA THR A 82 -21.22 0.57 1.70
C THR A 82 -21.88 1.93 1.50
N LYS A 83 -23.10 2.13 2.01
CA LYS A 83 -23.82 3.41 1.90
C LYS A 83 -23.08 4.55 2.61
N ALA A 84 -22.50 4.30 3.78
CA ALA A 84 -21.71 5.30 4.50
C ALA A 84 -20.41 5.65 3.76
N ILE A 85 -19.72 4.64 3.23
CA ILE A 85 -18.53 4.81 2.40
C ILE A 85 -18.88 5.59 1.13
N THR A 86 -19.94 5.24 0.39
CA THR A 86 -20.37 5.96 -0.81
C THR A 86 -20.69 7.42 -0.53
N ASN A 87 -21.38 7.73 0.57
CA ASN A 87 -21.71 9.12 0.94
C ASN A 87 -20.45 9.96 1.27
N ILE A 88 -19.42 9.33 1.87
CA ILE A 88 -18.11 9.97 2.07
C ILE A 88 -17.41 10.17 0.73
N ILE A 89 -17.50 9.19 -0.17
CA ILE A 89 -16.79 9.23 -1.44
C ILE A 89 -17.45 10.15 -2.48
N ASP A 90 -18.78 10.26 -2.50
CA ASP A 90 -19.52 11.23 -3.30
C ASP A 90 -19.09 12.66 -2.95
N LYS A 91 -18.79 12.91 -1.67
CA LYS A 91 -18.19 14.18 -1.22
C LYS A 91 -16.74 14.38 -1.66
N ILE A 92 -16.04 13.32 -2.06
CA ILE A 92 -14.61 13.34 -2.44
C ILE A 92 -14.44 13.30 -3.97
N HIS A 93 -15.52 13.15 -4.76
CA HIS A 93 -15.46 12.98 -6.23
C HIS A 93 -14.45 11.92 -6.68
N ALA A 94 -14.41 10.76 -6.01
CA ALA A 94 -13.46 9.70 -6.39
C ALA A 94 -13.95 8.91 -7.61
N SER A 95 -13.02 8.49 -8.48
CA SER A 95 -13.34 7.69 -9.66
C SER A 95 -13.65 6.22 -9.31
N PRO A 96 -14.49 5.51 -10.09
CA PRO A 96 -14.89 4.12 -9.83
C PRO A 96 -13.77 3.11 -9.51
N PRO A 97 -12.58 3.16 -10.16
CA PRO A 97 -11.46 2.27 -9.81
C PRO A 97 -10.91 2.50 -8.40
N THR A 98 -10.96 3.75 -7.93
CA THR A 98 -10.56 4.13 -6.57
C THR A 98 -11.52 3.50 -5.57
N LEU A 99 -12.82 3.47 -5.89
CA LEU A 99 -13.87 2.86 -5.06
C LEU A 99 -13.64 1.38 -4.83
N LEU A 100 -13.35 0.65 -5.92
CA LEU A 100 -13.12 -0.79 -5.85
C LEU A 100 -11.90 -1.11 -4.98
N HIS A 101 -10.81 -0.35 -5.15
CA HIS A 101 -9.61 -0.52 -4.35
C HIS A 101 -9.86 -0.31 -2.85
N ILE A 102 -10.64 0.71 -2.49
CA ILE A 102 -11.05 0.99 -1.11
C ILE A 102 -11.86 -0.18 -0.56
N TYR A 103 -12.91 -0.61 -1.26
CA TYR A 103 -13.75 -1.72 -0.80
C TYR A 103 -12.95 -3.02 -0.59
N THR A 104 -12.04 -3.35 -1.52
CA THR A 104 -11.18 -4.52 -1.38
C THR A 104 -10.21 -4.39 -0.21
N TYR A 105 -9.63 -3.20 -0.01
CA TYR A 105 -8.73 -2.92 1.11
C TYR A 105 -9.46 -3.11 2.44
N PHE A 106 -10.65 -2.53 2.57
CA PHE A 106 -11.48 -2.68 3.77
C PHE A 106 -11.97 -4.11 4.01
N SER A 107 -12.38 -4.83 2.95
CA SER A 107 -12.86 -6.21 3.07
C SER A 107 -11.76 -7.19 3.49
N LEU A 108 -10.51 -6.93 3.10
CA LEU A 108 -9.34 -7.69 3.54
C LEU A 108 -8.91 -7.36 4.98
N TRP A 109 -9.24 -6.16 5.46
CA TRP A 109 -8.89 -5.67 6.80
C TRP A 109 -9.98 -5.91 7.86
N ILE A 110 -11.16 -6.36 7.45
CA ILE A 110 -12.13 -6.94 8.37
C ILE A 110 -11.62 -8.35 8.66
N PRO A 111 -11.03 -8.63 9.85
CA PRO A 111 -10.76 -10.00 10.22
C PRO A 111 -12.08 -10.76 10.13
N GLN A 112 -12.13 -11.75 9.23
CA GLN A 112 -13.22 -12.70 9.19
C GLN A 112 -13.31 -13.33 10.57
N SER A 113 -14.39 -13.00 11.28
CA SER A 113 -14.82 -13.66 12.51
C SER A 113 -13.88 -13.45 13.70
N CYS A 114 -14.27 -12.57 14.63
CA CYS A 114 -14.01 -12.88 16.04
C CYS A 114 -14.55 -14.30 16.27
N PRO A 115 -13.76 -15.28 16.74
CA PRO A 115 -14.35 -16.53 17.18
C PRO A 115 -15.39 -16.15 18.23
N ILE A 116 -16.65 -16.52 18.00
CA ILE A 116 -17.72 -16.31 18.97
C ILE A 116 -17.25 -17.07 20.21
N LEU A 117 -16.71 -16.34 21.19
CA LEU A 117 -16.21 -16.93 22.41
C LEU A 117 -17.42 -17.62 23.05
N SER A 118 -17.32 -18.93 23.22
CA SER A 118 -18.37 -19.67 23.92
C SER A 118 -18.54 -19.06 25.32
N ALA A 119 -19.74 -19.14 25.88
CA ALA A 119 -20.01 -18.64 27.23
C ALA A 119 -19.01 -19.16 28.29
N ARG A 120 -18.46 -20.37 28.06
CA ARG A 120 -17.40 -20.95 28.90
C ARG A 120 -16.11 -20.14 28.88
N HIS A 121 -15.70 -19.63 27.72
CA HIS A 121 -14.47 -18.85 27.57
C HIS A 121 -14.61 -17.46 28.21
N CYS A 122 -15.78 -16.82 28.05
CA CYS A 122 -16.08 -15.55 28.72
C CYS A 122 -16.07 -15.69 30.25
N LYS A 123 -16.61 -16.80 30.78
CA LYS A 123 -16.58 -17.09 32.23
C LYS A 123 -15.15 -17.32 32.74
N ALA A 124 -14.34 -18.09 32.02
CA ALA A 124 -12.94 -18.34 32.41
C ALA A 124 -12.11 -17.05 32.46
N TRP A 125 -12.35 -16.12 31.54
CA TRP A 125 -11.70 -14.80 31.57
C TRP A 125 -12.14 -13.94 32.75
N LEU A 126 -13.42 -13.95 33.09
CA LEU A 126 -13.95 -13.25 34.27
C LEU A 126 -13.37 -13.84 35.57
N ASP A 127 -13.34 -15.18 35.68
CA ASP A 127 -12.80 -15.88 36.84
C ASP A 127 -11.29 -15.56 37.01
N PHE A 128 -10.53 -15.54 35.91
CA PHE A 128 -9.12 -15.15 35.93
C PHE A 128 -8.92 -13.71 36.43
N ALA A 129 -9.68 -12.75 35.90
CA ALA A 129 -9.60 -11.35 36.33
C ALA A 129 -9.99 -11.15 37.80
N TYR A 130 -10.88 -11.98 38.33
CA TYR A 130 -11.29 -11.94 39.73
C TYR A 130 -10.22 -12.50 40.68
N VAL A 131 -9.50 -13.55 40.26
CA VAL A 131 -8.44 -14.20 41.05
C VAL A 131 -7.17 -13.34 41.13
N HIS A 132 -6.89 -12.54 40.10
CA HIS A 132 -5.66 -11.75 39.99
C HIS A 132 -5.84 -10.26 40.33
N LYS A 133 -6.77 -9.95 41.23
CA LYS A 133 -7.08 -8.58 41.67
C LYS A 133 -6.37 -8.19 42.96
#